data_AF-D6KAM6-F1
#
_entry.id   AF-D6KAM6-F1
#
_cell.length_a   1.000
_cell.length_b   1.000
_cell.length_c   1.000
_cell.angle_alpha   90.00
_cell.angle_beta   90.00
_cell.angle_gamma   90.00
#
_symmetry.space_group_name_H-M   'P 1'
#
loop_
_entity.id
_entity.type
_entity.pdbx_description
1 polymer ?
#
loop_
_entity_poly.entity_id
_entity_poly.type
_entity_poly.pdbx_seq_one_letter_code
_entity_poly.pdbx_strand_id
1 'polypeptide(L)'
;MEIHAREELGVDPGDLPSPLVAAVSSFGSFALGALLPVLPYLLGATVLWPAVLLALIGLFACGAVVAKVTARTWWYSGLRQLVLGGAAAGVTYALGSLFGTAVG
;
A
#
# COMPACT_ATOMS: atom_id res chain seq x y z
N MET A 1 4.15 28.41 -25.62
CA MET A 1 3.81 27.00 -25.32
C MET A 1 3.20 26.84 -23.91
N GLU A 2 3.40 27.80 -23.00
CA GLU A 2 2.82 27.76 -21.65
C GLU A 2 1.30 28.06 -21.60
N ILE A 3 0.80 28.92 -22.48
CA ILE A 3 -0.64 29.27 -22.52
C ILE A 3 -1.50 28.06 -22.96
N HIS A 4 -1.06 27.31 -23.98
CA HIS A 4 -1.78 26.12 -24.48
C HIS A 4 -1.81 24.96 -23.47
N ALA A 5 -0.73 24.74 -22.69
CA ALA A 5 -0.71 23.70 -21.65
C ALA A 5 -1.69 23.99 -20.51
N ARG A 6 -1.86 25.27 -20.16
CA ARG A 6 -2.82 25.71 -19.15
C ARG A 6 -4.27 25.66 -19.65
N GLU A 7 -4.51 25.95 -20.93
CA GLU A 7 -5.85 25.90 -21.55
C GLU A 7 -6.32 24.49 -21.92
N GLU A 8 -5.44 23.58 -22.35
CA GLU A 8 -5.83 22.21 -22.73
C GLU A 8 -5.80 21.21 -21.58
N LEU A 9 -4.84 21.32 -20.66
CA LEU A 9 -4.67 20.36 -19.56
C LEU A 9 -5.11 20.92 -18.20
N GLY A 10 -5.39 22.22 -18.10
CA GLY A 10 -5.78 22.86 -16.83
C GLY A 10 -4.67 22.85 -15.76
N VAL A 11 -3.44 22.49 -16.13
CA VAL A 11 -2.28 22.39 -15.24
C VAL A 11 -1.39 23.60 -15.47
N ASP A 12 -1.06 24.32 -14.38
CA ASP A 12 -0.08 25.39 -14.42
C ASP A 12 1.34 24.80 -14.49
N PRO A 13 2.10 24.99 -15.59
CA PRO A 13 3.45 24.45 -15.72
C PRO A 13 4.42 24.94 -14.63
N GLY A 14 4.11 26.06 -13.96
CA GLY A 14 4.89 26.62 -12.86
C GLY A 14 4.68 25.94 -11.50
N ASP A 15 3.65 25.10 -11.35
CA ASP A 15 3.26 24.47 -10.07
C ASP A 15 3.12 22.94 -10.17
N LEU A 16 3.94 22.32 -11.03
CA LEU A 16 3.98 20.87 -11.18
C LEU A 16 4.66 20.22 -9.95
N PRO A 17 4.01 19.22 -9.30
CA PRO A 17 4.65 18.44 -8.24
C PRO A 17 5.97 17.81 -8.72
N SER A 18 7.04 17.94 -7.93
CA SER A 18 8.34 17.39 -8.30
C SER A 18 8.29 15.86 -8.45
N PRO A 19 8.62 15.30 -9.63
CA PRO A 19 8.54 13.86 -9.88
C PRO A 19 9.50 13.06 -8.98
N LEU A 20 10.66 13.63 -8.67
CA LEU A 20 11.64 13.01 -7.79
C LEU A 20 11.09 12.91 -6.34
N VAL A 21 10.43 13.96 -5.87
CA VAL A 21 9.81 13.98 -4.53
C VAL A 21 8.71 12.92 -4.46
N ALA A 22 7.85 12.83 -5.48
CA ALA A 22 6.81 11.81 -5.56
C ALA A 22 7.39 10.38 -5.55
N ALA A 23 8.46 10.13 -6.31
CA ALA A 23 9.11 8.82 -6.37
C ALA A 23 9.73 8.42 -5.02
N VAL A 24 10.55 9.30 -4.43
CA VAL A 24 11.25 9.01 -3.17
C VAL A 24 10.27 8.88 -2.00
N SER A 25 9.26 9.75 -1.92
CA SER A 25 8.24 9.67 -0.86
C SER A 25 7.39 8.41 -0.98
N SER A 26 7.01 8.00 -2.19
CA SER A 26 6.23 6.78 -2.42
C SER A 26 7.06 5.53 -2.11
N PHE A 27 8.32 5.50 -2.55
CA PHE A 27 9.25 4.41 -2.22
C PHE A 27 9.45 4.27 -0.72
N GLY A 28 9.73 5.38 -0.02
CA GLY A 28 9.91 5.38 1.43
C GLY A 28 8.65 4.89 2.16
N SER A 29 7.48 5.38 1.77
CA SER A 29 6.20 4.96 2.35
C SER A 29 5.92 3.48 2.13
N PHE A 30 6.21 2.96 0.93
CA PHE A 30 6.04 1.56 0.59
C PHE A 30 7.02 0.66 1.36
N ALA A 31 8.30 1.02 1.38
CA ALA A 31 9.33 0.29 2.10
C ALA A 31 9.03 0.20 3.60
N LEU A 32 8.64 1.32 4.22
CA LEU A 32 8.25 1.34 5.64
C LEU A 32 7.01 0.48 5.90
N GLY A 33 5.99 0.55 5.02
CA GLY A 33 4.80 -0.30 5.13
C GLY A 33 5.11 -1.80 4.97
N ALA A 34 6.03 -2.15 4.06
CA ALA A 34 6.45 -3.53 3.83
C ALA A 34 7.27 -4.13 4.99
N LEU A 35 7.95 -3.29 5.78
CA LEU A 35 8.68 -3.76 6.96
C LEU A 35 7.77 -4.32 8.05
N LEU A 36 6.52 -3.83 8.17
CA LEU A 36 5.59 -4.27 9.22
C LEU A 36 5.35 -5.79 9.23
N PRO A 37 4.93 -6.43 8.12
CA PRO A 37 4.76 -7.89 8.09
C PRO A 37 6.08 -8.67 8.06
N VAL A 38 7.19 -8.05 7.71
CA VAL A 38 8.53 -8.68 7.72
C VAL A 38 9.12 -8.72 9.13
N LEU A 39 8.75 -7.77 9.98
CA LEU A 39 9.29 -7.60 11.33
C LEU A 39 9.28 -8.89 12.17
N PRO A 40 8.19 -9.68 12.24
CA PRO A 40 8.19 -10.90 13.05
C PRO A 40 9.25 -11.91 12.61
N TYR A 41 9.49 -12.04 11.32
CA TYR A 41 10.51 -12.95 10.80
C TYR A 41 11.92 -12.48 11.12
N LEU A 42 12.17 -11.16 11.09
CA LEU A 42 13.44 -10.58 11.54
C LEU A 42 13.68 -10.82 13.04
N LEU A 43 12.61 -10.93 13.82
CA LEU A 43 12.65 -11.25 15.24
C LEU A 43 12.65 -12.77 15.54
N GLY A 44 12.76 -13.62 14.50
CA GLY A 44 12.89 -15.07 14.65
C GLY A 44 11.56 -15.84 14.69
N ALA A 45 10.44 -15.23 14.34
CA ALA A 45 9.19 -15.96 14.18
C ALA A 45 9.31 -16.98 13.04
N THR A 46 8.91 -18.22 13.30
CA THR A 46 8.85 -19.31 12.30
C THR A 46 7.44 -19.58 11.82
N VAL A 47 6.44 -18.98 12.46
CA VAL A 47 5.02 -19.14 12.15
C VAL A 47 4.48 -17.93 11.39
N LEU A 48 3.54 -18.16 10.49
CA LEU A 48 2.98 -17.14 9.59
C LEU A 48 2.06 -16.12 10.31
N TRP A 49 1.36 -16.56 11.36
CA TRP A 49 0.27 -15.78 11.97
C TRP A 49 0.65 -14.39 12.49
N PRO A 50 1.79 -14.17 13.18
CA PRO A 50 2.21 -12.85 13.62
C PRO A 50 2.37 -11.84 12.48
N ALA A 51 2.95 -12.28 11.35
CA ALA A 51 3.12 -11.45 10.16
C ALA A 51 1.77 -11.08 9.53
N VAL A 52 0.85 -12.05 9.44
CA VAL A 52 -0.50 -11.82 8.92
C VAL A 52 -1.28 -10.83 9.79
N LEU A 53 -1.26 -10.99 11.10
CA LEU A 53 -1.95 -10.08 12.02
C LEU A 53 -1.41 -8.64 11.91
N LEU A 54 -0.08 -8.48 11.89
CA LEU A 54 0.54 -7.16 11.70
C LEU A 54 0.19 -6.55 10.34
N ALA A 55 0.16 -7.35 9.27
CA ALA A 55 -0.25 -6.88 7.94
C ALA A 55 -1.69 -6.37 7.95
N LEU A 56 -2.63 -7.13 8.52
CA LEU A 56 -4.06 -6.79 8.55
C LEU A 56 -4.32 -5.54 9.40
N ILE A 57 -3.68 -5.45 10.57
CA ILE A 57 -3.75 -4.25 11.43
C ILE A 57 -3.16 -3.05 10.69
N GLY A 58 -2.00 -3.22 10.05
CA GLY A 58 -1.34 -2.16 9.27
C GLY A 58 -2.20 -1.65 8.11
N LEU A 59 -2.82 -2.56 7.34
CA LEU A 59 -3.73 -2.23 6.25
C LEU A 59 -4.93 -1.43 6.75
N PHE A 60 -5.59 -1.90 7.82
CA PHE A 60 -6.73 -1.20 8.39
C PHE A 60 -6.34 0.18 8.93
N ALA A 61 -5.24 0.26 9.68
CA ALA A 61 -4.74 1.52 10.24
C ALA A 61 -4.37 2.53 9.13
N CYS A 62 -3.69 2.08 8.07
CA CYS A 62 -3.37 2.90 6.91
C CYS A 62 -4.66 3.43 6.24
N GLY A 63 -5.64 2.55 5.98
CA GLY A 63 -6.93 2.97 5.43
C GLY A 63 -7.69 3.95 6.33
N ALA A 64 -7.65 3.76 7.65
CA ALA A 64 -8.26 4.66 8.62
C ALA A 64 -7.57 6.03 8.66
N VAL A 65 -6.24 6.09 8.53
CA VAL A 65 -5.47 7.34 8.43
C VAL A 65 -5.83 8.09 7.14
N VAL A 66 -5.94 7.40 6.00
CA VAL A 66 -6.35 7.98 4.71
C VAL A 66 -7.77 8.57 4.76
N ALA A 67 -8.65 8.03 5.62
CA ALA A 67 -10.00 8.55 5.80
C ALA A 67 -10.01 10.02 6.25
N LYS A 68 -8.98 10.46 7.00
CA LYS A 68 -8.82 11.85 7.45
C LYS A 68 -8.66 12.84 6.31
N VAL A 69 -8.05 12.40 5.21
CA VAL A 69 -7.78 13.25 4.02
C VAL A 69 -8.93 13.15 3.01
N THR A 70 -9.67 12.04 3.01
CA THR A 70 -10.70 11.75 2.00
C THR A 70 -12.13 12.07 2.45
N ALA A 71 -12.32 12.64 3.64
CA ALA A 71 -13.63 12.94 4.25
C ALA A 71 -14.59 11.73 4.28
N ARG A 72 -14.05 10.51 4.33
CA ARG A 72 -14.81 9.26 4.48
C ARG A 72 -14.77 8.80 5.93
N THR A 73 -15.71 7.93 6.32
CA THR A 73 -15.67 7.31 7.65
C THR A 73 -14.45 6.40 7.78
N TRP A 74 -13.75 6.50 8.91
CA TRP A 74 -12.51 5.77 9.19
C TRP A 74 -12.66 4.25 9.08
N TRP A 75 -13.77 3.71 9.59
CA TRP A 75 -14.04 2.27 9.55
C TRP A 75 -14.29 1.75 8.14
N TYR A 76 -14.98 2.53 7.29
CA TYR A 76 -15.24 2.15 5.90
C TYR A 76 -13.95 2.14 5.08
N SER A 77 -13.15 3.20 5.20
CA SER A 77 -11.86 3.29 4.50
C SER A 77 -10.87 2.22 4.97
N GLY A 78 -10.79 1.99 6.28
CA GLY A 78 -9.98 0.92 6.88
C GLY A 78 -10.41 -0.48 6.41
N LEU A 79 -11.71 -0.78 6.44
CA LEU A 79 -12.23 -2.07 6.01
C LEU A 79 -12.02 -2.29 4.51
N ARG A 80 -12.21 -1.25 3.68
CA ARG A 80 -11.93 -1.31 2.24
C ARG A 80 -10.47 -1.69 1.98
N GLN A 81 -9.53 -1.05 2.68
CA GLN A 81 -8.10 -1.32 2.53
C GLN A 81 -7.74 -2.74 3.01
N LEU A 82 -8.32 -3.17 4.13
CA LEU A 82 -8.14 -4.53 4.65
C LEU A 82 -8.65 -5.59 3.67
N VAL A 83 -9.83 -5.40 3.09
CA VAL A 83 -10.43 -6.34 2.13
C VAL A 83 -9.59 -6.43 0.86
N LEU A 84 -9.21 -5.30 0.27
CA LEU A 84 -8.42 -5.27 -0.97
C LEU A 84 -7.01 -5.85 -0.75
N GLY A 85 -6.33 -5.42 0.31
CA GLY A 85 -4.99 -5.92 0.64
C GLY A 85 -5.01 -7.40 1.04
N GLY A 86 -6.00 -7.82 1.82
CA GLY A 86 -6.22 -9.22 2.19
C GLY A 86 -6.53 -10.10 0.98
N ALA A 87 -7.34 -9.62 0.03
CA ALA A 87 -7.60 -10.32 -1.22
C ALA A 87 -6.33 -10.47 -2.06
N ALA A 88 -5.52 -9.41 -2.20
CA ALA A 88 -4.24 -9.48 -2.91
C ALA A 88 -3.26 -10.47 -2.26
N ALA A 89 -3.18 -10.47 -0.93
CA ALA A 89 -2.36 -11.44 -0.19
C ALA A 89 -2.88 -12.88 -0.37
N GLY A 90 -4.20 -13.08 -0.32
CA GLY A 90 -4.84 -14.38 -0.54
C GLY A 90 -4.57 -14.92 -1.95
N VAL A 91 -4.67 -14.07 -2.98
CA VAL A 91 -4.33 -14.45 -4.37
C VAL A 91 -2.86 -14.80 -4.47
N THR A 92 -1.96 -13.97 -3.92
CA THR A 92 -0.51 -14.25 -3.92
C THR A 92 -0.20 -15.59 -3.25
N TYR A 93 -0.82 -15.87 -2.11
CA TYR A 93 -0.65 -17.14 -1.41
C TYR A 93 -1.20 -18.32 -2.20
N ALA A 94 -2.38 -18.19 -2.81
CA ALA A 94 -2.98 -19.23 -3.65
C ALA A 94 -2.13 -19.55 -4.88
N LEU A 95 -1.61 -18.53 -5.57
CA LEU A 95 -0.67 -18.74 -6.67
C LEU A 95 0.62 -19.42 -6.17
N GLY A 96 1.14 -18.98 -5.04
CA GLY A 96 2.31 -19.59 -4.40
C GLY A 96 2.09 -21.05 -4.04
N SER A 97 0.91 -21.45 -3.56
CA SER A 97 0.61 -22.85 -3.25
C SER A 97 0.37 -23.70 -4.49
N LEU A 98 -0.24 -23.14 -5.53
CA LEU A 98 -0.46 -23.82 -6.81
C LEU A 98 0.85 -24.10 -7.56
N PHE A 99 1.80 -23.16 -7.56
CA PHE A 99 3.07 -23.34 -8.26
C PHE A 99 4.20 -23.87 -7.36
N GLY A 100 4.16 -23.59 -6.06
CA GLY A 100 5.15 -24.08 -5.10
C GLY A 100 5.05 -25.60 -4.84
N THR A 101 3.94 -26.23 -5.21
CA THR A 101 3.82 -27.70 -5.27
C THR A 101 4.41 -28.30 -6.56
N ALA A 102 4.71 -27.48 -7.58
CA ALA A 102 5.33 -27.92 -8.84
C ALA A 102 6.87 -27.84 -8.84
N VAL A 103 7.45 -27.13 -7.87
CA VAL A 103 8.90 -27.05 -7.62
C VAL A 103 9.17 -27.63 -6.22
N GLY A 104 8.85 -28.91 -6.07
CA GLY A 104 9.11 -29.73 -4.87
C GLY A 104 9.49 -31.13 -5.29
#